data_AF-A0A5C5ZSE5-F1
#
_entry.id   AF-A0A5C5ZSE5-F1
#
_cell.length_a   1.000
_cell.length_b   1.000
_cell.length_c   1.000
_cell.angle_alpha   90.00
_cell.angle_beta   90.00
_cell.angle_gamma   90.00
#
_symmetry.space_group_name_H-M   'P 1'
#
loop_
_entity.id
_entity.type
_entity.pdbx_description
1 polymer ?
#
loop_
_entity_poly.entity_id
_entity_poly.type
_entity_poly.pdbx_seq_one_letter_code
_entity_poly.pdbx_strand_id
1 'polypeptide(L)'
;MSIVWRFTDRPAEDAFLPRGRRRRQAAWLLQTVAAASLALVAPPTSAAFEQVINVPPQPAPASVGSDTQLNLGMGGVLATGFQAGDAGSTNIEVNVDGGEVQALFTAGSGATVNIRSGEVGSLLYAGVGSVVNVLGGSVNSSLSAGSGSEINVSGGVVDSFFSAYTGSRVTVSGGVIGDGMEALGDAEITVHAGQIGANFLADTGSRVSALGGAFGSNFQATGAASLSIAGGAFSDLTAESVGDIKLSGGGFSGAVSLSGADVAVSGGWFNDAFLLHGEVGGEVRGGDFNAQAAFATTEATRIYGGRFDDLVFLAPASELTLVVKQAASTSGQIDLQPGQSGVVAERGSVLSGVLADGSPFSFTLNPTPSLSGPFFSTQATLRVEVLVPGDYNADGAVDAADFTVWRDTLDSTIDLRADANGNGVVDNADYATWVTNFGRGATPAAISVPEPAAAILAAIAGALLAAVRRRQS
;
A
#
# COMPACT_ATOMS: atom_id res chain seq x y z
N MET A 1 31.54 -22.63 -51.04
CA MET A 1 32.97 -22.23 -50.94
C MET A 1 33.06 -21.34 -49.71
N SER A 2 33.35 -21.95 -48.56
CA SER A 2 33.32 -21.31 -47.24
C SER A 2 34.63 -20.58 -46.97
N ILE A 3 34.56 -19.36 -46.45
CA ILE A 3 35.69 -18.69 -45.82
C ILE A 3 35.23 -18.16 -44.46
N VAL A 4 35.79 -18.76 -43.42
CA VAL A 4 35.71 -18.39 -42.01
C VAL A 4 36.92 -17.51 -41.72
N TRP A 5 36.74 -16.36 -41.07
CA TRP A 5 37.84 -15.63 -40.45
C TRP A 5 37.63 -15.55 -38.94
N ARG A 6 38.63 -16.08 -38.21
CA ARG A 6 38.73 -16.14 -36.75
C ARG A 6 39.22 -14.80 -36.19
N PHE A 7 38.64 -14.39 -35.07
CA PHE A 7 39.19 -13.40 -34.16
C PHE A 7 40.42 -13.96 -33.44
N THR A 8 41.48 -13.16 -33.32
CA THR A 8 42.59 -13.38 -32.38
C THR A 8 42.82 -12.14 -31.55
N ASP A 9 42.87 -12.36 -30.24
CA ASP A 9 43.20 -11.43 -29.16
C ASP A 9 44.56 -10.72 -29.33
N ARG A 10 44.68 -9.47 -28.86
CA ARG A 10 45.40 -9.08 -27.61
C ARG A 10 45.76 -7.58 -27.53
N PRO A 11 46.03 -7.07 -26.31
CA PRO A 11 45.94 -5.65 -25.93
C PRO A 11 47.31 -4.95 -25.76
N ALA A 12 47.32 -3.61 -25.73
CA ALA A 12 48.36 -2.74 -25.14
C ALA A 12 47.82 -1.29 -25.10
N GLU A 13 47.63 -0.65 -23.94
CA GLU A 13 48.60 0.16 -23.15
C GLU A 13 48.48 1.68 -23.39
N ASP A 14 48.20 2.39 -22.30
CA ASP A 14 48.71 3.69 -21.84
C ASP A 14 48.96 4.86 -22.81
N ALA A 15 48.32 6.01 -22.51
CA ALA A 15 49.01 7.21 -22.00
C ALA A 15 48.05 8.41 -21.92
N PHE A 16 47.98 9.07 -20.76
CA PHE A 16 48.27 10.51 -20.54
C PHE A 16 47.65 10.99 -19.21
N LEU A 17 48.50 11.27 -18.22
CA LEU A 17 48.20 12.13 -17.07
C LEU A 17 48.92 13.48 -17.26
N PRO A 18 48.39 14.57 -16.68
CA PRO A 18 49.26 15.37 -15.82
C PRO A 18 48.62 15.81 -14.49
N ARG A 19 49.27 15.35 -13.41
CA ARG A 19 49.76 16.08 -12.21
C ARG A 19 48.89 17.16 -11.55
N GLY A 20 48.49 16.88 -10.30
CA GLY A 20 49.09 17.58 -9.15
C GLY A 20 48.17 18.26 -8.12
N ARG A 21 48.04 17.60 -6.94
CA ARG A 21 47.82 18.15 -5.58
C ARG A 21 46.54 19.00 -5.40
N ARG A 22 45.59 18.63 -4.54
CA ARG A 22 45.75 18.54 -3.07
C ARG A 22 44.82 17.47 -2.47
N ARG A 23 45.42 16.49 -1.80
CA ARG A 23 44.78 15.76 -0.70
C ARG A 23 44.68 16.71 0.49
N ARG A 24 43.47 17.04 0.93
CA ARG A 24 43.05 17.29 2.32
C ARG A 24 41.58 17.70 2.31
N GLN A 25 40.79 16.98 3.13
CA GLN A 25 39.42 17.28 3.56
C GLN A 25 38.28 16.88 2.59
N ALA A 26 38.02 15.57 2.55
CA ALA A 26 36.67 15.03 2.35
C ALA A 26 36.52 13.89 3.38
N ALA A 27 36.33 14.31 4.62
CA ALA A 27 36.06 13.46 5.77
C ALA A 27 35.14 14.26 6.69
N TRP A 28 33.91 14.51 6.25
CA TRP A 28 32.77 14.95 7.06
C TRP A 28 31.50 14.68 6.23
N LEU A 29 30.46 14.14 6.88
CA LEU A 29 29.13 13.74 6.37
C LEU A 29 28.98 12.36 5.73
N LEU A 30 29.35 11.31 6.48
CA LEU A 30 28.68 10.00 6.45
C LEU A 30 28.89 9.31 7.81
N GLN A 31 28.44 9.95 8.89
CA GLN A 31 28.46 9.37 10.24
C GLN A 31 27.44 10.05 11.18
N THR A 32 26.17 9.94 10.82
CA THR A 32 24.96 10.22 11.66
C THR A 32 23.81 9.74 10.77
N VAL A 33 23.41 8.46 10.77
CA VAL A 33 22.40 7.86 11.66
C VAL A 33 22.67 6.35 11.81
N ALA A 34 23.66 5.95 12.60
CA ALA A 34 23.84 4.55 12.99
C ALA A 34 24.55 4.45 14.35
N ALA A 35 24.00 5.10 15.36
CA ALA A 35 24.46 4.95 16.75
C ALA A 35 23.36 5.39 17.73
N ALA A 36 22.25 4.66 17.75
CA ALA A 36 21.35 4.64 18.91
C ALA A 36 20.86 3.20 19.08
N SER A 37 21.39 2.55 20.13
CA SER A 37 20.92 1.30 20.71
C SER A 37 21.17 -0.01 19.95
N LEU A 38 22.44 -0.30 19.59
CA LEU A 38 22.93 -1.66 19.83
C LEU A 38 23.21 -1.78 21.33
N ALA A 39 22.15 -1.97 22.11
CA ALA A 39 22.32 -2.79 23.30
C ALA A 39 22.71 -4.16 22.75
N LEU A 40 23.91 -4.63 23.09
CA LEU A 40 24.29 -6.02 22.97
C LEU A 40 23.33 -6.81 23.88
N VAL A 41 22.11 -7.06 23.39
CA VAL A 41 21.27 -8.12 23.88
C VAL A 41 22.11 -9.35 23.56
N ALA A 42 22.67 -9.97 24.60
CA ALA A 42 23.13 -11.35 24.48
C ALA A 42 22.06 -12.10 23.68
N PRO A 43 22.41 -13.01 22.74
CA PRO A 43 21.39 -13.87 22.16
C PRO A 43 20.55 -14.36 23.34
N PRO A 44 19.20 -14.27 23.28
CA PRO A 44 18.38 -14.75 24.39
C PRO A 44 18.99 -16.09 24.73
N THR A 45 19.49 -16.24 25.97
CA THR A 45 20.03 -17.52 26.43
C THR A 45 19.01 -18.51 25.97
N SER A 46 19.34 -19.35 24.98
CA SER A 46 18.38 -20.31 24.43
C SER A 46 17.80 -20.96 25.66
N ALA A 47 16.52 -20.74 25.94
CA ALA A 47 15.93 -21.29 27.14
C ALA A 47 16.20 -22.78 27.02
N ALA A 48 17.11 -23.31 27.84
CA ALA A 48 17.56 -24.67 27.67
C ALA A 48 16.31 -25.51 27.95
N PHE A 49 15.77 -26.15 26.91
CA PHE A 49 14.61 -27.01 27.07
C PHE A 49 14.96 -28.11 28.06
N GLU A 50 14.09 -28.35 29.04
CA GLU A 50 14.27 -29.43 30.00
C GLU A 50 14.28 -30.79 29.29
N GLN A 51 13.49 -30.91 28.22
CA GLN A 51 13.38 -32.10 27.41
C GLN A 51 13.71 -31.82 25.93
N VAL A 52 14.57 -32.66 25.34
CA VAL A 52 14.83 -32.68 23.90
C VAL A 52 14.53 -34.07 23.35
N ILE A 53 13.63 -34.16 22.37
CA ILE A 53 13.20 -35.42 21.73
C ILE A 53 13.59 -35.39 20.26
N ASN A 54 14.38 -36.36 19.80
CA ASN A 54 14.78 -36.51 18.41
C ASN A 54 14.10 -37.74 17.80
N VAL A 55 13.24 -37.53 16.81
CA VAL A 55 12.45 -38.56 16.13
C VAL A 55 12.88 -38.62 14.67
N PRO A 56 13.60 -39.65 14.20
CA PRO A 56 14.28 -40.75 14.93
C PRO A 56 15.56 -40.28 15.67
N PRO A 57 16.15 -41.11 16.57
CA PRO A 57 15.87 -42.52 16.84
C PRO A 57 14.86 -42.78 17.96
N GLN A 58 14.41 -41.76 18.69
CA GLN A 58 13.43 -41.95 19.75
C GLN A 58 12.06 -42.26 19.13
N PRO A 59 11.21 -43.07 19.81
CA PRO A 59 9.84 -43.28 19.38
C PRO A 59 9.08 -41.96 19.38
N ALA A 60 8.22 -41.76 18.39
CA ALA A 60 7.37 -40.58 18.29
C ALA A 60 6.38 -40.50 19.47
N PRO A 61 6.36 -39.40 20.22
CA PRO A 61 5.35 -39.19 21.25
C PRO A 61 4.00 -38.82 20.61
N ALA A 62 2.90 -39.06 21.34
CA ALA A 62 1.56 -38.60 20.92
C ALA A 62 1.34 -37.11 21.18
N SER A 63 2.07 -36.53 22.16
CA SER A 63 2.06 -35.11 22.47
C SER A 63 3.35 -34.70 23.18
N VAL A 64 3.63 -33.39 23.21
CA VAL A 64 4.70 -32.79 24.04
C VAL A 64 4.10 -31.70 24.94
N GLY A 65 4.67 -31.52 26.13
CA GLY A 65 4.27 -30.50 27.11
C GLY A 65 5.31 -29.39 27.25
N SER A 66 5.19 -28.56 28.29
CA SER A 66 6.09 -27.42 28.51
C SER A 66 7.58 -27.77 28.50
N ASP A 67 8.41 -26.77 28.20
CA ASP A 67 9.87 -26.84 28.23
C ASP A 67 10.45 -28.01 27.41
N THR A 68 9.78 -28.35 26.30
CA THR A 68 10.13 -29.44 25.41
C THR A 68 10.46 -28.96 24.00
N GLN A 69 11.61 -29.40 23.49
CA GLN A 69 11.95 -29.33 22.08
C GLN A 69 11.79 -30.71 21.42
N LEU A 70 11.04 -30.78 20.33
CA LEU A 70 10.95 -31.96 19.48
C LEU A 70 11.59 -31.67 18.12
N ASN A 71 12.52 -32.52 17.70
CA ASN A 71 13.15 -32.48 16.37
C ASN A 71 12.72 -33.71 15.57
N LEU A 72 11.93 -33.48 14.52
CA LEU A 72 11.51 -34.49 13.55
C LEU A 72 12.48 -34.49 12.37
N GLY A 73 13.23 -35.59 12.25
CA GLY A 73 14.16 -35.84 11.16
C GLY A 73 13.60 -36.77 10.09
N MET A 74 14.38 -36.99 9.04
CA MET A 74 14.03 -37.86 7.91
C MET A 74 13.62 -39.28 8.36
N GLY A 75 12.49 -39.76 7.84
CA GLY A 75 11.92 -41.07 8.16
C GLY A 75 11.17 -41.12 9.49
N GLY A 76 11.15 -40.03 10.27
CA GLY A 76 10.29 -39.88 11.43
C GLY A 76 8.84 -39.62 11.03
N VAL A 77 7.91 -40.11 11.85
CA VAL A 77 6.47 -39.87 11.66
C VAL A 77 5.85 -39.48 13.00
N LEU A 78 5.22 -38.33 13.08
CA LEU A 78 4.29 -37.99 14.17
C LEU A 78 2.88 -38.37 13.73
N ALA A 79 2.19 -39.16 14.54
CA ALA A 79 0.89 -39.71 14.20
C ALA A 79 -0.21 -38.63 14.15
N THR A 80 -1.30 -38.95 13.45
CA THR A 80 -2.49 -38.09 13.36
C THR A 80 -2.96 -37.64 14.74
N GLY A 81 -3.23 -36.34 14.89
CA GLY A 81 -3.69 -35.77 16.16
C GLY A 81 -2.56 -35.40 17.12
N PHE A 82 -1.31 -35.31 16.66
CA PHE A 82 -0.19 -34.85 17.48
C PHE A 82 -0.46 -33.47 18.09
N GLN A 83 -0.17 -33.30 19.37
CA GLN A 83 -0.38 -32.05 20.10
C GLN A 83 0.93 -31.51 20.68
N ALA A 84 1.32 -30.31 20.26
CA ALA A 84 2.43 -29.58 20.83
C ALA A 84 1.94 -28.61 21.91
N GLY A 85 1.62 -29.16 23.09
CA GLY A 85 1.11 -28.42 24.23
C GLY A 85 -0.41 -28.32 24.30
N ASP A 86 -0.88 -27.90 25.46
CA ASP A 86 -2.25 -27.52 25.77
C ASP A 86 -2.37 -26.02 26.08
N ALA A 87 -3.52 -25.56 26.60
CA ALA A 87 -3.76 -24.15 26.89
C ALA A 87 -2.88 -23.56 28.01
N GLY A 88 -2.24 -24.40 28.84
CA GLY A 88 -1.37 -23.95 29.95
C GLY A 88 0.12 -24.18 29.67
N SER A 89 0.45 -24.78 28.54
CA SER A 89 1.81 -25.14 28.18
C SER A 89 2.63 -23.91 27.75
N THR A 90 3.93 -23.92 28.04
CA THR A 90 4.85 -22.82 27.69
C THR A 90 6.18 -23.35 27.20
N ASN A 91 6.88 -22.56 26.38
CA ASN A 91 8.23 -22.89 25.91
C ASN A 91 8.31 -24.26 25.22
N ILE A 92 7.53 -24.43 24.15
CA ILE A 92 7.52 -25.63 23.31
C ILE A 92 8.06 -25.27 21.93
N GLU A 93 8.98 -26.08 21.41
CA GLU A 93 9.49 -25.95 20.06
C GLU A 93 9.40 -27.27 19.29
N VAL A 94 8.77 -27.26 18.12
CA VAL A 94 8.72 -28.40 17.20
C VAL A 94 9.46 -28.04 15.92
N ASN A 95 10.55 -28.74 15.64
CA ASN A 95 11.35 -28.59 14.44
C ASN A 95 11.06 -29.74 13.48
N VAL A 96 10.50 -29.43 12.31
CA VAL A 96 10.30 -30.38 11.20
C VAL A 96 11.41 -30.16 10.18
N ASP A 97 12.48 -30.95 10.31
CA ASP A 97 13.66 -30.90 9.44
C ASP A 97 13.65 -32.07 8.42
N GLY A 98 12.56 -32.84 8.38
CA GLY A 98 12.26 -33.93 7.46
C GLY A 98 11.12 -34.79 8.02
N GLY A 99 10.78 -35.89 7.34
CA GLY A 99 9.73 -36.81 7.81
C GLY A 99 8.32 -36.26 7.60
N GLU A 100 7.35 -36.83 8.32
CA GLU A 100 5.92 -36.55 8.18
C GLU A 100 5.28 -36.26 9.55
N VAL A 101 4.61 -35.13 9.69
CA VAL A 101 3.58 -34.94 10.71
C VAL A 101 2.25 -35.24 10.05
N GLN A 102 1.54 -36.28 10.50
CA GLN A 102 0.24 -36.61 9.92
C GLN A 102 -0.83 -35.55 10.25
N ALA A 103 -2.05 -35.73 9.74
CA ALA A 103 -3.12 -34.75 9.86
C ALA A 103 -3.49 -34.40 11.32
N LEU A 104 -4.24 -33.30 11.50
CA LEU A 104 -4.76 -32.83 12.80
C LEU A 104 -3.64 -32.45 13.79
N PHE A 105 -2.59 -31.79 13.30
CA PHE A 105 -1.54 -31.26 14.16
C PHE A 105 -2.02 -29.99 14.87
N THR A 106 -1.98 -29.98 16.20
CA THR A 106 -2.22 -28.78 17.02
C THR A 106 -0.91 -28.20 17.54
N ALA A 107 -0.57 -26.98 17.14
CA ALA A 107 0.40 -26.15 17.84
C ALA A 107 -0.33 -25.46 19.01
N GLY A 108 -0.06 -25.91 20.23
CA GLY A 108 -0.69 -25.39 21.45
C GLY A 108 -0.33 -23.94 21.73
N SER A 109 -0.89 -23.38 22.81
CA SER A 109 -0.73 -21.96 23.14
C SER A 109 0.74 -21.59 23.30
N GLY A 110 1.21 -20.58 22.57
CA GLY A 110 2.61 -20.12 22.64
C GLY A 110 3.67 -21.11 22.12
N ALA A 111 3.28 -22.22 21.50
CA ALA A 111 4.22 -23.15 20.88
C ALA A 111 4.85 -22.55 19.62
N THR A 112 6.12 -22.86 19.37
CA THR A 112 6.82 -22.51 18.12
C THR A 112 6.97 -23.76 17.26
N VAL A 113 6.52 -23.71 16.01
CA VAL A 113 6.69 -24.77 15.02
C VAL A 113 7.55 -24.25 13.88
N ASN A 114 8.65 -24.91 13.58
CA ASN A 114 9.57 -24.56 12.51
C ASN A 114 9.59 -25.68 11.46
N ILE A 115 9.09 -25.39 10.25
CA ILE A 115 9.04 -26.33 9.14
C ILE A 115 10.13 -25.94 8.15
N ARG A 116 11.27 -26.66 8.19
CA ARG A 116 12.42 -26.43 7.32
C ARG A 116 12.44 -27.37 6.13
N SER A 117 11.94 -28.60 6.29
CA SER A 117 11.67 -29.55 5.22
C SER A 117 10.57 -30.54 5.65
N GLY A 118 10.33 -31.62 4.92
CA GLY A 118 9.29 -32.60 5.26
C GLY A 118 7.87 -32.12 4.97
N GLU A 119 6.91 -32.90 5.45
CA GLU A 119 5.48 -32.69 5.21
C GLU A 119 4.73 -32.60 6.54
N VAL A 120 3.88 -31.59 6.67
CA VAL A 120 2.83 -31.52 7.68
C VAL A 120 1.50 -31.75 6.97
N GLY A 121 0.75 -32.75 7.44
CA GLY A 121 -0.53 -33.14 6.89
C GLY A 121 -1.61 -32.09 7.11
N SER A 122 -2.81 -32.37 6.59
CA SER A 122 -3.91 -31.41 6.61
C SER A 122 -4.37 -31.07 8.03
N LEU A 123 -5.04 -29.92 8.17
CA LEU A 123 -5.63 -29.46 9.44
C LEU A 123 -4.58 -29.17 10.51
N LEU A 124 -3.56 -28.39 10.15
CA LEU A 124 -2.66 -27.76 11.13
C LEU A 124 -3.41 -26.59 11.79
N TYR A 125 -3.61 -26.67 13.11
CA TYR A 125 -4.17 -25.59 13.91
C TYR A 125 -3.07 -24.89 14.71
N ALA A 126 -2.84 -23.62 14.41
CA ALA A 126 -2.00 -22.73 15.21
C ALA A 126 -2.85 -22.12 16.33
N GLY A 127 -2.65 -22.59 17.55
CA GLY A 127 -3.33 -22.12 18.75
C GLY A 127 -2.94 -20.70 19.16
N VAL A 128 -3.57 -20.20 20.23
CA VAL A 128 -3.43 -18.81 20.67
C VAL A 128 -1.97 -18.44 20.94
N GLY A 129 -1.49 -17.35 20.31
CA GLY A 129 -0.11 -16.87 20.49
C GLY A 129 0.98 -17.83 20.01
N SER A 130 0.63 -18.93 19.33
CA SER A 130 1.62 -19.84 18.74
C SER A 130 2.28 -19.20 17.51
N VAL A 131 3.46 -19.68 17.17
CA VAL A 131 4.22 -19.25 16.00
C VAL A 131 4.44 -20.45 15.09
N VAL A 132 4.05 -20.34 13.82
CA VAL A 132 4.35 -21.36 12.79
C VAL A 132 5.20 -20.72 11.70
N ASN A 133 6.43 -21.21 11.55
CA ASN A 133 7.38 -20.76 10.55
C ASN A 133 7.48 -21.80 9.43
N VAL A 134 6.96 -21.49 8.26
CA VAL A 134 7.14 -22.26 7.01
C VAL A 134 8.36 -21.71 6.28
N LEU A 135 9.51 -22.32 6.58
CA LEU A 135 10.82 -21.95 6.04
C LEU A 135 11.13 -22.74 4.76
N GLY A 136 10.55 -23.94 4.65
CA GLY A 136 10.62 -24.89 3.54
C GLY A 136 9.51 -25.94 3.70
N GLY A 137 9.69 -27.11 3.09
CA GLY A 137 8.74 -28.23 3.22
C GLY A 137 7.33 -27.90 2.69
N SER A 138 6.35 -28.70 3.12
CA SER A 138 4.94 -28.48 2.81
C SER A 138 4.05 -28.57 4.05
N VAL A 139 3.03 -27.72 4.10
CA VAL A 139 1.83 -27.88 4.92
C VAL A 139 0.69 -28.17 3.95
N ASN A 140 0.05 -29.32 4.10
CA ASN A 140 -1.11 -29.68 3.29
C ASN A 140 -2.31 -28.80 3.64
N SER A 141 -3.46 -29.10 3.05
CA SER A 141 -4.64 -28.24 3.14
C SER A 141 -5.11 -27.92 4.56
N SER A 142 -5.77 -26.77 4.71
CA SER A 142 -6.46 -26.37 5.94
C SER A 142 -5.55 -25.97 7.10
N LEU A 143 -4.57 -25.09 6.84
CA LEU A 143 -3.89 -24.35 7.91
C LEU A 143 -4.86 -23.34 8.54
N SER A 144 -4.95 -23.30 9.87
CA SER A 144 -5.78 -22.37 10.61
C SER A 144 -4.93 -21.55 11.59
N ALA A 145 -4.85 -20.24 11.38
CA ALA A 145 -4.21 -19.32 12.32
C ALA A 145 -5.22 -18.84 13.36
N GLY A 146 -5.16 -19.43 14.55
CA GLY A 146 -5.99 -19.03 15.70
C GLY A 146 -5.64 -17.64 16.22
N SER A 147 -6.44 -17.15 17.17
CA SER A 147 -6.33 -15.77 17.64
C SER A 147 -4.95 -15.43 18.21
N GLY A 148 -4.35 -14.35 17.74
CA GLY A 148 -3.03 -13.90 18.19
C GLY A 148 -1.86 -14.79 17.75
N SER A 149 -2.10 -15.84 16.96
CA SER A 149 -1.02 -16.65 16.39
C SER A 149 -0.27 -15.89 15.29
N GLU A 150 0.97 -16.27 15.06
CA GLU A 150 1.84 -15.73 14.01
C GLU A 150 2.21 -16.82 13.03
N ILE A 151 1.90 -16.63 11.74
CA ILE A 151 2.30 -17.53 10.67
C ILE A 151 3.29 -16.80 9.77
N ASN A 152 4.49 -17.35 9.62
CA ASN A 152 5.54 -16.77 8.80
C ASN A 152 5.87 -17.73 7.65
N VAL A 153 5.60 -17.32 6.42
CA VAL A 153 5.93 -18.08 5.21
C VAL A 153 7.08 -17.36 4.50
N SER A 154 8.28 -17.90 4.61
CA SER A 154 9.47 -17.38 3.92
C SER A 154 9.96 -18.31 2.80
N GLY A 155 9.42 -19.52 2.74
CA GLY A 155 9.70 -20.54 1.73
C GLY A 155 8.63 -21.63 1.78
N GLY A 156 8.89 -22.78 1.17
CA GLY A 156 7.98 -23.92 1.21
C GLY A 156 6.63 -23.67 0.55
N VAL A 157 5.68 -24.56 0.84
CA VAL A 157 4.32 -24.50 0.33
C VAL A 157 3.35 -24.68 1.49
N VAL A 158 2.44 -23.73 1.68
CA VAL A 158 1.16 -23.98 2.32
C VAL A 158 0.19 -24.26 1.20
N ASP A 159 -0.43 -25.44 1.19
CA ASP A 159 -1.41 -25.81 0.17
C ASP A 159 -2.71 -25.00 0.35
N SER A 160 -3.84 -25.54 -0.07
CA SER A 160 -5.11 -24.82 -0.18
C SER A 160 -5.82 -24.63 1.18
N PHE A 161 -6.71 -23.65 1.24
CA PHE A 161 -7.60 -23.36 2.37
C PHE A 161 -6.89 -22.90 3.64
N PHE A 162 -6.14 -21.81 3.57
CA PHE A 162 -5.56 -21.19 4.76
C PHE A 162 -6.52 -20.15 5.35
N SER A 163 -7.09 -20.42 6.53
CA SER A 163 -7.89 -19.44 7.28
C SER A 163 -7.07 -18.72 8.36
N ALA A 164 -7.04 -17.39 8.30
CA ALA A 164 -6.49 -16.52 9.33
C ALA A 164 -7.62 -15.86 10.12
N TYR A 165 -7.71 -16.17 11.42
CA TYR A 165 -8.77 -15.68 12.30
C TYR A 165 -8.38 -14.39 13.04
N THR A 166 -9.34 -13.82 13.77
CA THR A 166 -9.23 -12.54 14.46
C THR A 166 -7.95 -12.39 15.28
N GLY A 167 -7.18 -11.34 14.96
CA GLY A 167 -5.94 -10.97 15.66
C GLY A 167 -4.73 -11.85 15.31
N SER A 168 -4.86 -12.83 14.42
CA SER A 168 -3.70 -13.53 13.87
C SER A 168 -2.90 -12.63 12.93
N ARG A 169 -1.59 -12.90 12.82
CA ARG A 169 -0.68 -12.20 11.92
C ARG A 169 -0.08 -13.20 10.94
N VAL A 170 -0.17 -12.92 9.65
CA VAL A 170 0.41 -13.74 8.59
C VAL A 170 1.40 -12.90 7.80
N THR A 171 2.67 -13.32 7.78
CA THR A 171 3.71 -12.67 7.01
C THR A 171 4.21 -13.58 5.90
N VAL A 172 4.12 -13.13 4.66
CA VAL A 172 4.61 -13.85 3.48
C VAL A 172 5.80 -13.08 2.90
N SER A 173 6.99 -13.66 3.00
CA SER A 173 8.25 -13.08 2.48
C SER A 173 8.88 -13.93 1.37
N GLY A 174 8.24 -15.04 1.02
CA GLY A 174 8.63 -16.00 -0.01
C GLY A 174 7.66 -17.18 -0.01
N GLY A 175 8.01 -18.26 -0.70
CA GLY A 175 7.18 -19.47 -0.73
C GLY A 175 5.86 -19.29 -1.49
N VAL A 176 4.97 -20.27 -1.29
CA VAL A 176 3.64 -20.32 -1.91
C VAL A 176 2.59 -20.60 -0.84
N ILE A 177 1.54 -19.80 -0.83
CA ILE A 177 0.25 -20.14 -0.22
C ILE A 177 -0.69 -20.49 -1.37
N GLY A 178 -1.35 -21.65 -1.29
CA GLY A 178 -2.26 -22.16 -2.30
C GLY A 178 -3.57 -21.37 -2.38
N ASP A 179 -4.56 -21.97 -3.03
CA ASP A 179 -5.85 -21.33 -3.30
C ASP A 179 -6.73 -21.27 -2.05
N GLY A 180 -7.64 -20.29 -2.00
CA GLY A 180 -8.68 -20.21 -0.96
C GLY A 180 -8.15 -19.74 0.38
N MET A 181 -7.17 -18.84 0.40
CA MET A 181 -6.79 -18.14 1.63
C MET A 181 -7.93 -17.23 2.08
N GLU A 182 -8.22 -17.19 3.38
CA GLU A 182 -9.25 -16.34 3.98
C GLU A 182 -8.65 -15.56 5.15
N ALA A 183 -8.83 -14.24 5.17
CA ALA A 183 -8.50 -13.37 6.29
C ALA A 183 -9.79 -12.84 6.92
N LEU A 184 -10.02 -13.18 8.19
CA LEU A 184 -11.28 -12.96 8.88
C LEU A 184 -11.10 -12.12 10.15
N GLY A 185 -12.04 -11.21 10.42
CA GLY A 185 -11.96 -10.29 11.57
C GLY A 185 -10.67 -9.47 11.51
N ASP A 186 -10.09 -9.11 12.66
CA ASP A 186 -8.84 -8.31 12.72
C ASP A 186 -7.56 -9.10 12.36
N ALA A 187 -7.63 -10.05 11.43
CA ALA A 187 -6.45 -10.74 10.90
C ALA A 187 -5.59 -9.75 10.09
N GLU A 188 -4.27 -9.78 10.31
CA GLU A 188 -3.31 -8.91 9.63
C GLU A 188 -2.44 -9.75 8.67
N ILE A 189 -2.59 -9.51 7.37
CA ILE A 189 -1.84 -10.19 6.31
C ILE A 189 -0.83 -9.21 5.70
N THR A 190 0.45 -9.56 5.74
CA THR A 190 1.52 -8.77 5.13
C THR A 190 2.27 -9.62 4.11
N VAL A 191 2.36 -9.14 2.87
CA VAL A 191 3.01 -9.82 1.75
C VAL A 191 4.16 -8.96 1.23
N HIS A 192 5.39 -9.39 1.47
CA HIS A 192 6.60 -8.77 0.95
C HIS A 192 7.02 -9.39 -0.39
N ALA A 193 6.89 -10.71 -0.53
CA ALA A 193 7.21 -11.48 -1.73
C ALA A 193 6.55 -12.88 -1.63
N GLY A 194 6.74 -13.73 -2.64
CA GLY A 194 6.10 -15.05 -2.72
C GLY A 194 4.82 -15.04 -3.55
N GLN A 195 4.03 -16.10 -3.41
CA GLN A 195 2.78 -16.27 -4.15
C GLN A 195 1.63 -16.56 -3.18
N ILE A 196 0.49 -15.91 -3.42
CA ILE A 196 -0.82 -16.31 -2.88
C ILE A 196 -1.66 -16.77 -4.07
N GLY A 197 -2.28 -17.94 -3.95
CA GLY A 197 -3.09 -18.57 -4.97
C GLY A 197 -4.38 -17.80 -5.30
N ALA A 198 -5.25 -18.46 -6.05
CA ALA A 198 -6.55 -17.92 -6.42
C ALA A 198 -7.52 -17.89 -5.22
N ASN A 199 -8.59 -17.10 -5.34
CA ASN A 199 -9.66 -17.01 -4.36
C ASN A 199 -9.19 -16.53 -2.98
N PHE A 200 -8.27 -15.56 -2.93
CA PHE A 200 -7.96 -14.89 -1.68
C PHE A 200 -9.14 -14.01 -1.27
N LEU A 201 -9.69 -14.24 -0.09
CA LEU A 201 -10.75 -13.43 0.50
C LEU A 201 -10.24 -12.67 1.72
N ALA A 202 -10.29 -11.34 1.65
CA ALA A 202 -10.13 -10.45 2.79
C ALA A 202 -11.51 -9.98 3.27
N ASP A 203 -11.98 -10.55 4.38
CA ASP A 203 -13.32 -10.27 4.91
C ASP A 203 -13.29 -9.15 5.98
N THR A 204 -14.46 -8.83 6.52
CA THR A 204 -14.77 -7.74 7.42
C THR A 204 -13.78 -7.62 8.57
N GLY A 205 -13.13 -6.45 8.65
CA GLY A 205 -12.17 -6.09 9.70
C GLY A 205 -10.72 -6.48 9.39
N SER A 206 -10.49 -7.29 8.35
CA SER A 206 -9.14 -7.76 8.04
C SER A 206 -8.29 -6.67 7.41
N ARG A 207 -6.97 -6.78 7.57
CA ARG A 207 -6.00 -5.82 7.04
C ARG A 207 -5.02 -6.54 6.14
N VAL A 208 -4.98 -6.14 4.88
CA VAL A 208 -4.05 -6.70 3.90
C VAL A 208 -3.08 -5.62 3.45
N SER A 209 -1.78 -5.88 3.63
CA SER A 209 -0.69 -5.06 3.10
C SER A 209 0.14 -5.86 2.11
N ALA A 210 0.11 -5.49 0.84
CA ALA A 210 0.92 -6.09 -0.21
C ALA A 210 2.00 -5.10 -0.68
N LEU A 211 3.24 -5.35 -0.26
CA LEU A 211 4.43 -4.60 -0.66
C LEU A 211 5.06 -5.19 -1.92
N GLY A 212 4.70 -6.44 -2.28
CA GLY A 212 5.20 -7.19 -3.42
C GLY A 212 4.46 -8.52 -3.57
N GLY A 213 5.10 -9.50 -4.20
CA GLY A 213 4.53 -10.84 -4.41
C GLY A 213 3.59 -10.93 -5.60
N ALA A 214 3.02 -12.12 -5.79
CA ALA A 214 2.04 -12.39 -6.83
C ALA A 214 0.75 -12.96 -6.23
N PHE A 215 -0.39 -12.48 -6.72
CA PHE A 215 -1.73 -12.89 -6.31
C PHE A 215 -2.46 -13.52 -7.50
N GLY A 216 -3.05 -14.68 -7.25
CA GLY A 216 -3.87 -15.40 -8.22
C GLY A 216 -5.16 -14.65 -8.57
N SER A 217 -6.00 -15.30 -9.37
CA SER A 217 -7.30 -14.78 -9.77
C SER A 217 -8.29 -14.75 -8.61
N ASN A 218 -9.30 -13.90 -8.72
CA ASN A 218 -10.40 -13.74 -7.77
C ASN A 218 -9.92 -13.28 -6.38
N PHE A 219 -9.08 -12.23 -6.33
CA PHE A 219 -8.80 -11.57 -5.05
C PHE A 219 -9.98 -10.67 -4.69
N GLN A 220 -10.70 -11.05 -3.64
CA GLN A 220 -11.84 -10.31 -3.11
C GLN A 220 -11.51 -9.66 -1.77
N ALA A 221 -11.87 -8.39 -1.61
CA ALA A 221 -11.95 -7.71 -0.33
C ALA A 221 -13.38 -7.22 -0.10
N THR A 222 -13.97 -7.56 1.04
CA THR A 222 -15.38 -7.29 1.32
C THR A 222 -15.63 -6.82 2.75
N GLY A 223 -16.74 -6.10 2.95
CA GLY A 223 -17.09 -5.55 4.27
C GLY A 223 -16.00 -4.60 4.76
N ALA A 224 -15.90 -4.30 6.05
CA ALA A 224 -14.94 -3.30 6.57
C ALA A 224 -13.44 -3.71 6.53
N ALA A 225 -13.00 -4.53 5.57
CA ALA A 225 -11.59 -4.82 5.32
C ALA A 225 -10.83 -3.54 4.89
N SER A 226 -9.53 -3.48 5.16
CA SER A 226 -8.65 -2.41 4.67
C SER A 226 -7.54 -3.00 3.80
N LEU A 227 -7.29 -2.37 2.65
CA LEU A 227 -6.33 -2.84 1.66
C LEU A 227 -5.27 -1.78 1.38
N SER A 228 -4.00 -2.15 1.52
CA SER A 228 -2.86 -1.32 1.14
C SER A 228 -1.94 -2.09 0.21
N ILE A 229 -1.91 -1.71 -1.06
CA ILE A 229 -1.05 -2.29 -2.10
C ILE A 229 -0.02 -1.24 -2.53
N ALA A 230 1.26 -1.58 -2.44
CA ALA A 230 2.37 -0.73 -2.87
C ALA A 230 3.18 -1.34 -4.03
N GLY A 231 2.94 -2.62 -4.34
CA GLY A 231 3.64 -3.33 -5.40
C GLY A 231 3.09 -4.75 -5.58
N GLY A 232 3.70 -5.53 -6.46
CA GLY A 232 3.31 -6.90 -6.75
C GLY A 232 2.56 -7.07 -8.06
N ALA A 233 2.23 -8.31 -8.39
CA ALA A 233 1.47 -8.69 -9.58
C ALA A 233 0.13 -9.30 -9.15
N PHE A 234 -0.96 -8.82 -9.74
CA PHE A 234 -2.31 -9.21 -9.42
C PHE A 234 -3.02 -9.67 -10.69
N SER A 235 -3.68 -10.81 -10.61
CA SER A 235 -4.49 -11.29 -11.73
C SER A 235 -5.74 -10.43 -11.89
N ASP A 236 -6.42 -10.11 -10.80
CA ASP A 236 -7.57 -9.20 -10.72
C ASP A 236 -7.70 -8.70 -9.27
N LEU A 237 -8.59 -7.75 -9.04
CA LEU A 237 -8.96 -7.29 -7.69
C LEU A 237 -10.41 -6.81 -7.68
N THR A 238 -11.21 -7.35 -6.76
CA THR A 238 -12.56 -6.84 -6.45
C THR A 238 -12.62 -6.44 -4.99
N ALA A 239 -12.70 -5.14 -4.69
CA ALA A 239 -12.80 -4.62 -3.34
C ALA A 239 -14.11 -3.86 -3.19
N GLU A 240 -15.06 -4.40 -2.43
CA GLU A 240 -16.44 -3.91 -2.40
C GLU A 240 -16.93 -3.58 -0.98
N SER A 241 -17.50 -2.38 -0.81
CA SER A 241 -18.00 -1.87 0.48
C SER A 241 -16.96 -1.93 1.60
N VAL A 242 -15.72 -1.58 1.27
CA VAL A 242 -14.56 -1.68 2.16
C VAL A 242 -14.21 -0.39 2.89
N GLY A 243 -13.32 -0.49 3.89
CA GLY A 243 -12.68 0.66 4.51
C GLY A 243 -11.70 1.34 3.54
N ASP A 244 -10.54 1.79 4.03
CA ASP A 244 -9.51 2.39 3.19
C ASP A 244 -8.99 1.40 2.13
N ILE A 245 -8.99 1.83 0.86
CA ILE A 245 -8.26 1.19 -0.24
C ILE A 245 -7.15 2.13 -0.69
N LYS A 246 -5.91 1.68 -0.58
CA LYS A 246 -4.73 2.43 -1.04
C LYS A 246 -3.95 1.59 -2.04
N LEU A 247 -3.92 2.03 -3.29
CA LEU A 247 -3.11 1.45 -4.37
C LEU A 247 -2.02 2.45 -4.76
N SER A 248 -0.76 2.12 -4.50
CA SER A 248 0.40 2.99 -4.78
C SER A 248 1.38 2.38 -5.77
N GLY A 249 0.97 1.34 -6.48
CA GLY A 249 1.77 0.60 -7.44
C GLY A 249 1.15 -0.75 -7.77
N GLY A 250 1.99 -1.65 -8.29
CA GLY A 250 1.57 -3.00 -8.69
C GLY A 250 1.10 -3.09 -10.14
N GLY A 251 1.06 -4.31 -10.67
CA GLY A 251 0.57 -4.59 -12.01
C GLY A 251 -0.66 -5.49 -11.95
N PHE A 252 -1.75 -5.03 -12.54
CA PHE A 252 -3.03 -5.72 -12.64
C PHE A 252 -3.22 -6.16 -14.08
N SER A 253 -3.21 -7.48 -14.31
CA SER A 253 -3.40 -8.05 -15.66
C SER A 253 -4.86 -8.18 -16.07
N GLY A 254 -5.76 -8.26 -15.10
CA GLY A 254 -7.21 -8.36 -15.25
C GLY A 254 -7.93 -7.26 -14.48
N ALA A 255 -9.26 -7.33 -14.47
CA ALA A 255 -10.10 -6.24 -14.01
C ALA A 255 -9.87 -5.85 -12.54
N VAL A 256 -10.00 -4.56 -12.26
CA VAL A 256 -9.95 -3.96 -10.93
C VAL A 256 -11.29 -3.26 -10.68
N SER A 257 -12.07 -3.73 -9.71
CA SER A 257 -13.35 -3.16 -9.29
C SER A 257 -13.26 -2.69 -7.85
N LEU A 258 -13.48 -1.41 -7.60
CA LEU A 258 -13.30 -0.78 -6.29
C LEU A 258 -14.56 -0.01 -5.87
N SER A 259 -15.04 -0.28 -4.66
CA SER A 259 -15.97 0.55 -3.90
C SER A 259 -15.59 0.50 -2.41
N GLY A 260 -15.43 1.66 -1.76
CA GLY A 260 -15.03 1.74 -0.35
C GLY A 260 -14.92 3.18 0.14
N ALA A 261 -14.87 3.38 1.46
CA ALA A 261 -15.01 4.71 2.07
C ALA A 261 -13.98 5.74 1.58
N ASP A 262 -12.73 5.30 1.36
CA ASP A 262 -11.65 6.14 0.84
C ASP A 262 -10.81 5.32 -0.15
N VAL A 263 -10.90 5.63 -1.45
CA VAL A 263 -10.09 5.00 -2.49
C VAL A 263 -9.00 5.96 -2.97
N ALA A 264 -7.74 5.58 -2.79
CA ALA A 264 -6.59 6.34 -3.28
C ALA A 264 -5.73 5.48 -4.20
N VAL A 265 -5.53 5.95 -5.44
CA VAL A 265 -4.65 5.37 -6.44
C VAL A 265 -3.52 6.36 -6.73
N SER A 266 -2.26 5.94 -6.69
CA SER A 266 -1.11 6.83 -6.93
C SER A 266 -0.06 6.27 -7.89
N GLY A 267 -0.36 5.14 -8.54
CA GLY A 267 0.52 4.47 -9.49
C GLY A 267 -0.02 3.10 -9.87
N GLY A 268 0.79 2.34 -10.61
CA GLY A 268 0.46 0.98 -11.04
C GLY A 268 0.08 0.86 -12.51
N TRP A 269 -0.06 -0.38 -12.98
CA TRP A 269 -0.36 -0.72 -14.36
C TRP A 269 -1.68 -1.47 -14.40
N PHE A 270 -2.68 -0.91 -15.06
CA PHE A 270 -4.03 -1.48 -15.18
C PHE A 270 -4.25 -1.86 -16.65
N ASN A 271 -4.06 -3.14 -16.96
CA ASN A 271 -4.09 -3.65 -18.34
C ASN A 271 -5.46 -4.18 -18.79
N ASP A 272 -6.45 -4.13 -17.90
CA ASP A 272 -7.84 -4.47 -18.15
C ASP A 272 -8.73 -3.43 -17.45
N ALA A 273 -10.05 -3.62 -17.46
CA ALA A 273 -11.01 -2.67 -16.94
C ALA A 273 -10.70 -2.24 -15.49
N PHE A 274 -10.57 -0.95 -15.27
CA PHE A 274 -10.57 -0.31 -13.96
C PHE A 274 -11.94 0.31 -13.72
N LEU A 275 -12.61 -0.05 -12.63
CA LEU A 275 -13.92 0.46 -12.24
C LEU A 275 -13.86 0.99 -10.81
N LEU A 276 -14.15 2.28 -10.65
CA LEU A 276 -14.42 2.90 -9.36
C LEU A 276 -15.93 3.22 -9.29
N HIS A 277 -16.64 2.67 -8.32
CA HIS A 277 -18.10 2.75 -8.29
C HIS A 277 -18.70 2.76 -6.87
N GLY A 278 -19.98 3.09 -6.78
CA GLY A 278 -20.74 3.09 -5.52
C GLY A 278 -20.90 4.47 -4.89
N GLU A 279 -21.32 4.49 -3.62
CA GLU A 279 -21.56 5.73 -2.87
C GLU A 279 -20.30 6.30 -2.23
N VAL A 280 -19.25 6.48 -3.03
CA VAL A 280 -17.89 6.77 -2.53
C VAL A 280 -17.18 7.75 -3.44
N GLY A 281 -16.20 8.49 -2.90
CA GLY A 281 -15.27 9.30 -3.68
C GLY A 281 -13.98 8.54 -3.99
N GLY A 282 -13.03 9.22 -4.60
CA GLY A 282 -11.69 8.66 -4.75
C GLY A 282 -10.68 9.66 -5.28
N GLU A 283 -9.40 9.37 -5.06
CA GLU A 283 -8.29 10.13 -5.61
C GLU A 283 -7.47 9.25 -6.55
N VAL A 284 -7.16 9.75 -7.75
CA VAL A 284 -6.23 9.13 -8.70
C VAL A 284 -5.10 10.11 -8.96
N ARG A 285 -3.93 9.84 -8.42
CA ARG A 285 -2.71 10.67 -8.52
C ARG A 285 -1.69 10.16 -9.53
N GLY A 286 -1.94 9.00 -10.13
CA GLY A 286 -1.02 8.37 -11.08
C GLY A 286 -1.51 7.00 -11.51
N GLY A 287 -0.73 6.34 -12.38
CA GLY A 287 -1.00 5.01 -12.92
C GLY A 287 -1.18 5.01 -14.43
N ASP A 288 -0.97 3.85 -15.04
CA ASP A 288 -1.18 3.62 -16.47
C ASP A 288 -2.45 2.77 -16.67
N PHE A 289 -3.50 3.40 -17.17
CA PHE A 289 -4.79 2.78 -17.48
C PHE A 289 -4.86 2.46 -18.98
N ASN A 290 -4.39 1.27 -19.34
CA ASN A 290 -4.20 0.83 -20.73
C ASN A 290 -5.46 0.21 -21.36
N ALA A 291 -6.56 0.19 -20.61
CA ALA A 291 -7.86 -0.33 -21.02
C ALA A 291 -8.97 0.64 -20.60
N GLN A 292 -10.18 0.14 -20.38
CA GLN A 292 -11.30 0.99 -19.94
C GLN A 292 -11.09 1.47 -18.50
N ALA A 293 -11.25 2.77 -18.26
CA ALA A 293 -11.33 3.36 -16.93
C ALA A 293 -12.75 3.91 -16.70
N ALA A 294 -13.51 3.27 -15.82
CA ALA A 294 -14.90 3.58 -15.54
C ALA A 294 -15.07 4.20 -14.16
N PHE A 295 -15.79 5.32 -14.13
CA PHE A 295 -16.13 6.07 -12.92
C PHE A 295 -17.65 6.12 -12.79
N ALA A 296 -18.16 5.45 -11.77
CA ALA A 296 -19.58 5.30 -11.46
C ALA A 296 -19.83 5.59 -9.97
N THR A 297 -19.26 6.68 -9.49
CA THR A 297 -19.32 7.13 -8.08
C THR A 297 -20.43 8.14 -7.87
N THR A 298 -21.08 8.20 -6.70
CA THR A 298 -22.01 9.31 -6.38
C THR A 298 -21.34 10.48 -5.67
N GLU A 299 -20.17 10.25 -5.06
CA GLU A 299 -19.32 11.33 -4.54
C GLU A 299 -18.21 11.66 -5.55
N ALA A 300 -17.55 12.80 -5.32
CA ALA A 300 -16.55 13.32 -6.23
C ALA A 300 -15.30 12.43 -6.28
N THR A 301 -14.98 11.94 -7.47
CA THR A 301 -13.66 11.40 -7.79
C THR A 301 -12.76 12.51 -8.31
N ARG A 302 -11.53 12.61 -7.82
CA ARG A 302 -10.52 13.60 -8.26
C ARG A 302 -9.36 12.91 -8.96
N ILE A 303 -9.07 13.29 -10.19
CA ILE A 303 -7.90 12.82 -10.95
C ILE A 303 -6.87 13.93 -11.00
N TYR A 304 -5.73 13.70 -10.35
CA TYR A 304 -4.56 14.56 -10.36
C TYR A 304 -3.50 14.08 -11.36
N GLY A 305 -3.56 12.82 -11.80
CA GLY A 305 -2.49 12.27 -12.63
C GLY A 305 -2.78 10.91 -13.23
N GLY A 306 -1.80 10.43 -14.00
CA GLY A 306 -1.84 9.14 -14.71
C GLY A 306 -2.09 9.25 -16.21
N ARG A 307 -1.98 8.12 -16.89
CA ARG A 307 -2.18 7.96 -18.34
C ARG A 307 -3.42 7.12 -18.60
N PHE A 308 -4.23 7.54 -19.57
CA PHE A 308 -5.46 6.86 -19.95
C PHE A 308 -5.52 6.71 -21.48
N ASP A 309 -5.81 5.51 -21.99
CA ASP A 309 -5.87 5.22 -23.43
C ASP A 309 -7.20 5.66 -24.11
N ASP A 310 -7.76 6.81 -23.72
CA ASP A 310 -9.01 7.42 -24.25
C ASP A 310 -10.27 6.51 -24.18
N LEU A 311 -10.27 5.49 -23.33
CA LEU A 311 -11.43 4.64 -23.02
C LEU A 311 -12.00 4.96 -21.63
N VAL A 312 -12.24 6.24 -21.38
CA VAL A 312 -12.87 6.69 -20.12
C VAL A 312 -14.38 6.60 -20.21
N PHE A 313 -14.99 6.00 -19.18
CA PHE A 313 -16.44 5.88 -19.02
C PHE A 313 -16.87 6.64 -17.75
N LEU A 314 -17.73 7.64 -17.90
CA LEU A 314 -18.32 8.39 -16.80
C LEU A 314 -19.84 8.15 -16.78
N ALA A 315 -20.30 7.42 -15.77
CA ALA A 315 -21.67 6.98 -15.63
C ALA A 315 -22.63 8.14 -15.28
N PRO A 316 -23.95 8.01 -15.54
CA PRO A 316 -24.95 8.95 -15.06
C PRO A 316 -24.88 9.17 -13.55
N ALA A 317 -25.20 10.39 -13.09
CA ALA A 317 -25.16 10.81 -11.69
C ALA A 317 -23.76 10.84 -11.04
N SER A 318 -22.70 10.56 -11.79
CA SER A 318 -21.34 10.62 -11.26
C SER A 318 -20.73 11.99 -11.24
N GLU A 319 -19.82 12.22 -10.28
CA GLU A 319 -19.02 13.44 -10.18
C GLU A 319 -17.53 13.12 -10.35
N LEU A 320 -16.94 13.70 -11.39
CA LEU A 320 -15.51 13.58 -11.70
C LEU A 320 -14.89 14.98 -11.81
N THR A 321 -13.81 15.21 -11.09
CA THR A 321 -12.99 16.42 -11.17
C THR A 321 -11.62 16.08 -11.72
N LEU A 322 -11.23 16.71 -12.82
CA LEU A 322 -9.85 16.69 -13.31
C LEU A 322 -9.11 17.88 -12.70
N VAL A 323 -8.05 17.60 -11.95
CA VAL A 323 -7.15 18.61 -11.40
C VAL A 323 -6.01 18.79 -12.39
N VAL A 324 -5.92 19.99 -12.97
CA VAL A 324 -5.11 20.26 -14.16
C VAL A 324 -4.18 21.45 -13.95
N LYS A 325 -3.05 21.45 -14.66
CA LYS A 325 -2.25 22.67 -14.91
C LYS A 325 -2.86 23.49 -16.04
N GLN A 326 -3.42 22.80 -17.04
CA GLN A 326 -4.09 23.42 -18.18
C GLN A 326 -5.15 22.47 -18.75
N ALA A 327 -6.26 23.01 -19.24
CA ALA A 327 -7.22 22.28 -20.05
C ALA A 327 -7.81 23.12 -21.17
N ALA A 328 -8.14 22.45 -22.28
CA ALA A 328 -8.76 23.01 -23.45
C ALA A 328 -9.70 21.99 -24.07
N SER A 329 -10.75 22.45 -24.72
CA SER A 329 -11.61 21.61 -25.54
C SER A 329 -11.49 21.95 -27.01
N THR A 330 -12.00 21.09 -27.88
CA THR A 330 -12.10 21.38 -29.32
C THR A 330 -12.95 22.63 -29.62
N SER A 331 -13.80 23.07 -28.69
CA SER A 331 -14.61 24.28 -28.83
C SER A 331 -13.88 25.56 -28.38
N GLY A 332 -12.77 25.44 -27.64
CA GLY A 332 -11.95 26.56 -27.20
C GLY A 332 -11.13 26.26 -25.95
N GLN A 333 -10.37 27.24 -25.46
CA GLN A 333 -9.73 27.15 -24.14
C GLN A 333 -10.80 27.18 -23.04
N ILE A 334 -10.56 26.45 -21.95
CA ILE A 334 -11.36 26.59 -20.73
C ILE A 334 -10.84 27.82 -19.98
N ASP A 335 -11.61 28.90 -20.00
CA ASP A 335 -11.26 30.19 -19.37
C ASP A 335 -11.49 30.14 -17.85
N LEU A 336 -10.61 29.40 -17.17
CA LEU A 336 -10.54 29.34 -15.71
C LEU A 336 -9.20 29.92 -15.26
N GLN A 337 -9.25 30.78 -14.24
CA GLN A 337 -8.04 31.28 -13.60
C GLN A 337 -7.46 30.22 -12.65
N PRO A 338 -6.16 30.27 -12.34
CA PRO A 338 -5.57 29.44 -11.29
C PRO A 338 -6.35 29.45 -9.98
N GLY A 339 -6.57 28.28 -9.41
CA GLY A 339 -7.39 28.05 -8.20
C GLY A 339 -8.91 28.06 -8.46
N GLN A 340 -9.36 28.18 -9.71
CA GLN A 340 -10.78 28.10 -10.05
C GLN A 340 -11.16 26.70 -10.54
N SER A 341 -12.41 26.35 -10.29
CA SER A 341 -13.06 25.16 -10.86
C SER A 341 -14.24 25.56 -11.73
N GLY A 342 -14.51 24.76 -12.76
CA GLY A 342 -15.62 24.96 -13.68
C GLY A 342 -16.23 23.64 -14.14
N VAL A 343 -17.54 23.64 -14.37
CA VAL A 343 -18.24 22.48 -14.94
C VAL A 343 -18.08 22.48 -16.45
N VAL A 344 -17.61 21.36 -16.99
CA VAL A 344 -17.57 21.11 -18.44
C VAL A 344 -18.95 20.59 -18.85
N ALA A 345 -19.83 21.49 -19.27
CA ALA A 345 -21.18 21.15 -19.72
C ALA A 345 -21.21 20.61 -21.16
N GLU A 346 -20.21 20.94 -21.97
CA GLU A 346 -20.11 20.46 -23.34
C GLU A 346 -19.90 18.94 -23.41
N ARG A 347 -20.47 18.33 -24.44
CA ARG A 347 -20.30 16.92 -24.81
C ARG A 347 -20.19 16.85 -26.34
N GLY A 348 -19.60 15.76 -26.84
CA GLY A 348 -19.31 15.58 -28.26
C GLY A 348 -18.08 16.36 -28.74
N SER A 349 -17.27 16.87 -27.82
CA SER A 349 -15.95 17.48 -28.07
C SER A 349 -14.83 16.63 -27.46
N VAL A 350 -13.58 16.95 -27.77
CA VAL A 350 -12.42 16.39 -27.08
C VAL A 350 -11.96 17.39 -26.02
N LEU A 351 -11.82 16.94 -24.78
CA LEU A 351 -11.21 17.67 -23.68
C LEU A 351 -9.77 17.19 -23.51
N SER A 352 -8.81 18.09 -23.52
CA SER A 352 -7.39 17.75 -23.47
C SER A 352 -6.61 18.75 -22.63
N GLY A 353 -5.42 18.37 -22.18
CA GLY A 353 -4.59 19.24 -21.37
C GLY A 353 -3.49 18.50 -20.63
N VAL A 354 -3.09 19.07 -19.50
CA VAL A 354 -2.04 18.56 -18.64
C VAL A 354 -2.59 18.46 -17.22
N LEU A 355 -2.56 17.26 -16.64
CA LEU A 355 -2.99 16.98 -15.26
C LEU A 355 -2.00 17.58 -14.25
N ALA A 356 -2.36 17.56 -12.97
CA ALA A 356 -1.53 18.08 -11.88
C ALA A 356 -0.14 17.44 -11.77
N ASP A 357 -0.02 16.15 -12.10
CA ASP A 357 1.26 15.44 -12.14
C ASP A 357 2.15 15.77 -13.35
N GLY A 358 1.63 16.57 -14.29
CA GLY A 358 2.29 16.89 -15.55
C GLY A 358 1.98 15.91 -16.69
N SER A 359 1.17 14.88 -16.46
CA SER A 359 0.79 13.94 -17.51
C SER A 359 -0.17 14.60 -18.52
N PRO A 360 0.00 14.36 -19.83
CA PRO A 360 -0.96 14.80 -20.82
C PRO A 360 -2.21 13.92 -20.80
N PHE A 361 -3.37 14.52 -21.03
CA PHE A 361 -4.62 13.77 -21.21
C PHE A 361 -5.40 14.27 -22.43
N SER A 362 -6.21 13.39 -22.99
CA SER A 362 -7.15 13.68 -24.09
C SER A 362 -8.33 12.73 -23.98
N PHE A 363 -9.51 13.27 -23.66
CA PHE A 363 -10.75 12.53 -23.48
C PHE A 363 -11.80 12.93 -24.51
N THR A 364 -12.28 11.96 -25.26
CA THR A 364 -13.44 12.14 -26.14
C THR A 364 -14.73 12.13 -25.32
N LEU A 365 -15.39 13.29 -25.17
CA LEU A 365 -16.58 13.46 -24.32
C LEU A 365 -17.87 12.96 -24.98
N ASN A 366 -17.91 11.71 -25.46
CA ASN A 366 -19.04 11.16 -26.21
C ASN A 366 -20.30 10.97 -25.32
N PRO A 367 -21.44 11.64 -25.62
CA PRO A 367 -22.66 11.50 -24.83
C PRO A 367 -23.50 10.27 -25.17
N THR A 368 -23.13 9.52 -26.21
CA THR A 368 -23.88 8.33 -26.63
C THR A 368 -23.23 7.08 -26.06
N PRO A 369 -23.98 6.24 -25.30
CA PRO A 369 -23.45 4.99 -24.78
C PRO A 369 -22.89 4.13 -25.92
N SER A 370 -21.69 3.60 -25.71
CA SER A 370 -21.05 2.67 -26.63
C SER A 370 -20.48 1.49 -25.84
N LEU A 371 -20.46 0.31 -26.46
CA LEU A 371 -19.98 -0.90 -25.78
C LEU A 371 -18.44 -0.98 -25.71
N SER A 372 -17.73 -0.22 -26.55
CA SER A 372 -16.28 -0.37 -26.74
C SER A 372 -15.56 0.95 -26.93
N GLY A 373 -16.20 2.08 -26.64
CA GLY A 373 -15.65 3.42 -26.79
C GLY A 373 -15.92 4.28 -25.57
N PRO A 374 -15.34 5.49 -25.54
CA PRO A 374 -15.54 6.41 -24.43
C PRO A 374 -17.00 6.81 -24.32
N PHE A 375 -17.42 7.10 -23.09
CA PHE A 375 -18.76 7.57 -22.79
C PHE A 375 -18.74 8.54 -21.62
N PHE A 376 -19.34 9.70 -21.81
CA PHE A 376 -19.50 10.71 -20.78
C PHE A 376 -20.96 11.12 -20.72
N SER A 377 -21.69 10.59 -19.72
CA SER A 377 -23.10 10.91 -19.56
C SER A 377 -23.35 12.41 -19.46
N THR A 378 -24.45 12.87 -20.08
CA THR A 378 -24.97 14.24 -19.91
C THR A 378 -25.59 14.46 -18.52
N GLN A 379 -25.85 13.37 -17.78
CA GLN A 379 -26.33 13.40 -16.40
C GLN A 379 -25.18 13.28 -15.38
N ALA A 380 -23.93 13.23 -15.83
CA ALA A 380 -22.75 13.27 -14.97
C ALA A 380 -22.22 14.70 -14.86
N THR A 381 -21.64 15.01 -13.70
CA THR A 381 -20.91 16.25 -13.46
C THR A 381 -19.43 16.01 -13.76
N LEU A 382 -18.93 16.65 -14.82
CA LEU A 382 -17.50 16.72 -15.12
C LEU A 382 -17.00 18.11 -14.76
N ARG A 383 -16.00 18.20 -13.89
CA ARG A 383 -15.35 19.44 -13.48
C ARG A 383 -13.89 19.44 -13.92
N VAL A 384 -13.39 20.63 -14.17
CA VAL A 384 -11.97 20.92 -14.29
C VAL A 384 -11.62 21.91 -13.19
N GLU A 385 -10.55 21.64 -12.47
CA GLU A 385 -9.96 22.52 -11.45
C GLU A 385 -8.54 22.87 -11.86
N VAL A 386 -8.26 24.15 -12.05
CA VAL A 386 -6.94 24.63 -12.44
C VAL A 386 -6.12 24.86 -11.18
N LEU A 387 -4.97 24.19 -11.06
CA LEU A 387 -4.07 24.36 -9.93
C LEU A 387 -3.55 25.79 -9.78
N VAL A 388 -3.25 26.15 -8.54
CA VAL A 388 -2.50 27.37 -8.26
C VAL A 388 -1.03 27.10 -8.60
N PRO A 389 -0.36 27.91 -9.44
CA PRO A 389 1.07 27.75 -9.69
C PRO A 389 1.86 27.79 -8.38
N GLY A 390 2.67 26.75 -8.15
CA GLY A 390 3.43 26.57 -6.91
C GLY A 390 2.79 25.62 -5.90
N ASP A 391 1.52 25.25 -6.06
CA ASP A 391 0.86 24.19 -5.30
C ASP A 391 1.22 22.85 -5.97
N TYR A 392 2.31 22.24 -5.49
CA TYR A 392 2.95 21.08 -6.07
C TYR A 392 2.48 19.77 -5.44
N ASN A 393 1.90 19.81 -4.23
CA ASN A 393 1.24 18.64 -3.64
C ASN A 393 -0.27 18.57 -3.98
N ALA A 394 -0.81 19.62 -4.62
CA ALA A 394 -2.20 19.77 -5.03
C ALA A 394 -3.17 19.74 -3.84
N ASP A 395 -2.79 20.33 -2.70
CA ASP A 395 -3.63 20.44 -1.50
C ASP A 395 -4.46 21.74 -1.45
N GLY A 396 -4.31 22.60 -2.45
CA GLY A 396 -5.04 23.85 -2.58
C GLY A 396 -4.34 25.04 -1.94
N ALA A 397 -3.17 24.87 -1.32
CA ALA A 397 -2.34 25.92 -0.77
C ALA A 397 -0.94 25.93 -1.42
N VAL A 398 -0.29 27.10 -1.40
CA VAL A 398 1.12 27.23 -1.77
C VAL A 398 1.91 27.52 -0.50
N ASP A 399 2.52 26.51 0.09
CA ASP A 399 3.19 26.60 1.37
C ASP A 399 4.52 25.83 1.44
N ALA A 400 5.00 25.55 2.66
CA ALA A 400 6.29 24.89 2.87
C ALA A 400 6.27 23.41 2.46
N ALA A 401 5.11 22.76 2.40
CA ALA A 401 4.97 21.40 1.91
C ALA A 401 5.33 21.32 0.42
N ASP A 402 4.90 22.29 -0.39
CA ASP A 402 5.24 22.34 -1.82
C ASP A 402 6.73 22.49 -2.08
N PHE A 403 7.42 23.25 -1.22
CA PHE A 403 8.87 23.37 -1.32
C PHE A 403 9.57 22.02 -1.22
N THR A 404 9.05 21.09 -0.41
CA THR A 404 9.60 19.74 -0.31
C THR A 404 9.38 18.97 -1.61
N VAL A 405 8.21 19.09 -2.24
CA VAL A 405 7.94 18.46 -3.55
C VAL A 405 8.90 18.98 -4.61
N TRP A 406 9.08 20.30 -4.73
CA TRP A 406 10.06 20.87 -5.67
C TRP A 406 11.48 20.39 -5.38
N ARG A 407 11.88 20.38 -4.10
CA ARG A 407 13.23 19.97 -3.72
C ARG A 407 13.49 18.51 -4.06
N ASP A 408 12.53 17.64 -3.81
CA ASP A 408 12.62 16.20 -4.05
C ASP A 408 12.59 15.85 -5.56
N THR A 409 12.03 16.75 -6.37
CA THR A 409 11.92 16.58 -7.83
C THR A 409 12.91 17.44 -8.62
N LEU A 410 13.82 18.19 -7.97
CA LEU A 410 14.79 19.06 -8.66
C LEU A 410 15.62 18.29 -9.69
N ASP A 411 15.73 18.86 -10.90
CA ASP A 411 16.36 18.29 -12.10
C ASP A 411 15.65 17.05 -12.69
N SER A 412 14.46 16.70 -12.19
CA SER A 412 13.64 15.62 -12.75
C SER A 412 13.08 16.00 -14.12
N THR A 413 13.13 15.03 -15.04
CA THR A 413 12.43 15.08 -16.34
C THR A 413 11.36 13.99 -16.46
N ILE A 414 10.98 13.36 -15.34
CA ILE A 414 10.05 12.23 -15.28
C ILE A 414 8.92 12.54 -14.30
N ASP A 415 9.25 12.80 -13.03
CA ASP A 415 8.29 13.38 -12.09
C ASP A 415 8.24 14.90 -12.34
N LEU A 416 7.13 15.34 -12.94
CA LEU A 416 6.92 16.72 -13.38
C LEU A 416 5.87 17.43 -12.51
N ARG A 417 5.55 16.92 -11.32
CA ARG A 417 4.60 17.56 -10.39
C ARG A 417 4.99 19.01 -10.11
N ALA A 418 6.27 19.28 -9.87
CA ALA A 418 6.78 20.62 -9.60
C ALA A 418 7.18 21.44 -10.85
N ASP A 419 6.98 20.93 -12.07
CA ASP A 419 7.22 21.70 -13.31
C ASP A 419 6.06 22.69 -13.51
N ALA A 420 6.20 23.89 -12.95
CA ALA A 420 5.17 24.91 -12.95
C ALA A 420 5.05 25.61 -14.30
N ASN A 421 6.14 25.66 -15.05
CA ASN A 421 6.22 26.37 -16.32
C ASN A 421 5.96 25.45 -17.54
N GLY A 422 5.91 24.13 -17.32
CA GLY A 422 5.55 23.13 -18.32
C GLY A 422 6.64 22.88 -19.37
N ASN A 423 7.91 23.14 -19.06
CA ASN A 423 9.03 22.94 -20.00
C ASN A 423 9.57 21.51 -20.03
N GLY A 424 9.04 20.62 -19.20
CA GLY A 424 9.44 19.22 -19.10
C GLY A 424 10.63 18.96 -18.18
N VAL A 425 11.04 19.93 -17.35
CA VAL A 425 12.08 19.77 -16.34
C VAL A 425 11.77 20.60 -15.10
N VAL A 426 11.96 20.02 -13.91
CA VAL A 426 11.83 20.77 -12.64
C VAL A 426 13.14 21.50 -12.35
N ASP A 427 13.14 22.83 -12.38
CA ASP A 427 14.35 23.63 -12.17
C ASP A 427 14.13 24.89 -11.28
N ASN A 428 15.06 25.84 -11.34
CA ASN A 428 15.00 27.07 -10.55
C ASN A 428 13.91 28.05 -11.01
N ALA A 429 13.43 27.97 -12.25
CA ALA A 429 12.29 28.76 -12.71
C ALA A 429 11.00 28.33 -12.00
N ASP A 430 10.87 27.04 -11.69
CA ASP A 430 9.75 26.52 -10.91
C ASP A 430 9.83 26.98 -9.46
N TYR A 431 11.01 26.90 -8.85
CA TYR A 431 11.23 27.49 -7.54
C TYR A 431 10.81 28.97 -7.47
N ALA A 432 11.17 29.77 -8.48
CA ALA A 432 10.78 31.17 -8.54
C ALA A 432 9.24 31.33 -8.63
N THR A 433 8.55 30.39 -9.28
CA THR A 433 7.09 30.34 -9.32
C THR A 433 6.50 30.07 -7.93
N TRP A 434 7.02 29.08 -7.21
CA TRP A 434 6.63 28.82 -5.81
C TRP A 434 6.85 30.07 -4.93
N VAL A 435 8.03 30.70 -4.99
CA VAL A 435 8.33 31.92 -4.22
C VAL A 435 7.31 33.04 -4.50
N THR A 436 6.95 33.23 -5.77
CA THR A 436 6.03 34.30 -6.17
C THR A 436 4.59 34.06 -5.69
N ASN A 437 4.22 32.80 -5.48
CA ASN A 437 2.87 32.40 -5.11
C ASN A 437 2.73 31.94 -3.65
N PHE A 438 3.82 31.90 -2.88
CA PHE A 438 3.80 31.48 -1.48
C PHE A 438 2.74 32.22 -0.66
N GLY A 439 1.93 31.46 0.07
CA GLY A 439 0.80 31.95 0.86
C GLY A 439 -0.52 32.11 0.08
N ARG A 440 -0.56 31.82 -1.23
CA ARG A 440 -1.84 31.70 -1.97
C ARG A 440 -2.57 30.43 -1.55
N GLY A 441 -3.90 30.45 -1.60
CA GLY A 441 -4.74 29.29 -1.27
C GLY A 441 -4.84 28.96 0.24
N ALA A 442 -3.86 29.39 1.05
CA ALA A 442 -3.93 29.28 2.49
C ALA A 442 -5.16 30.03 3.04
N THR A 443 -6.12 29.29 3.60
CA THR A 443 -7.13 29.90 4.47
C THR A 443 -6.38 30.44 5.69
N PRO A 444 -6.51 31.74 6.02
CA PRO A 444 -5.86 32.27 7.22
C PRO A 444 -6.33 31.44 8.39
N ALA A 445 -5.39 30.83 9.14
CA ALA A 445 -5.72 30.17 10.38
C ALA A 445 -6.53 31.18 11.22
N ALA A 446 -7.78 30.83 11.52
CA ALA A 446 -8.59 31.59 12.45
C ALA A 446 -7.89 31.51 13.80
N ILE A 447 -7.03 32.48 14.09
CA ILE A 447 -6.46 32.64 15.41
C ILE A 447 -7.69 32.89 16.28
N SER A 448 -8.08 31.90 17.08
CA SER A 448 -9.08 32.10 18.11
C SER A 448 -8.51 33.13 19.06
N VAL A 449 -8.84 34.40 18.82
CA VAL A 449 -8.51 35.48 19.75
C VAL A 449 -9.25 35.12 21.03
N PRO A 450 -8.57 34.75 22.13
CA PRO A 450 -9.25 34.54 23.39
C PRO A 450 -9.90 35.88 23.74
N GLU A 451 -11.22 35.93 23.85
CA GLU A 451 -11.94 37.19 24.10
C GLU A 451 -11.30 37.92 25.29
N PRO A 452 -10.60 39.05 25.08
CA PRO A 452 -9.78 39.64 26.12
C PRO A 452 -10.68 40.51 27.00
N ALA A 453 -10.70 40.21 28.30
CA ALA A 453 -11.08 41.11 29.39
C ALA A 453 -12.50 41.74 29.40
N ALA A 454 -13.33 41.60 28.36
CA ALA A 454 -14.67 42.22 28.31
C ALA A 454 -15.61 41.65 29.37
N ALA A 455 -15.60 40.32 29.58
CA ALA A 455 -16.37 39.67 30.63
C ALA A 455 -15.87 40.05 32.04
N ILE A 456 -14.55 40.21 32.21
CA ILE A 456 -13.93 40.62 33.48
C ILE A 456 -14.24 42.09 33.78
N LEU A 457 -14.18 42.98 32.79
CA LEU A 457 -14.56 44.39 32.93
C LEU A 457 -16.05 44.56 33.21
N ALA A 458 -16.92 43.76 32.57
CA ALA A 458 -18.35 43.75 32.87
C ALA A 458 -18.64 43.26 34.30
N ALA A 459 -17.93 42.23 34.77
CA ALA A 459 -18.04 41.72 36.14
C ALA A 459 -17.52 42.74 37.17
N ILE A 460 -16.39 43.40 36.90
CA ILE A 460 -15.84 44.44 37.77
C ILE A 460 -16.76 45.68 37.78
N ALA A 461 -17.27 46.11 36.63
CA ALA A 461 -18.24 47.21 36.55
C ALA A 461 -19.52 46.88 37.33
N GLY A 462 -20.05 45.66 37.20
CA GLY A 462 -21.19 45.19 37.97
C GLY A 462 -20.93 45.17 39.49
N ALA A 463 -19.75 44.70 39.91
CA ALA A 463 -19.35 44.66 41.32
C ALA A 463 -19.17 46.07 41.91
N LEU A 464 -18.59 47.01 41.15
CA LEU A 464 -18.43 48.40 41.57
C LEU A 464 -19.78 49.12 41.70
N LEU A 465 -20.70 48.90 40.74
CA LEU A 465 -22.06 49.46 40.81
C LEU A 465 -22.85 48.91 42.01
N ALA A 466 -22.71 47.62 42.32
CA ALA A 466 -23.33 47.01 43.50
C ALA A 466 -22.77 47.54 44.83
N ALA A 467 -21.45 47.79 44.89
CA ALA A 467 -20.78 48.31 46.08
C ALA A 467 -21.16 49.78 46.38
N VAL A 468 -21.32 50.62 45.34
CA VAL A 468 -21.80 52.01 45.49
C VAL A 468 -23.24 52.03 46.00
N ARG A 469 -24.10 51.14 45.51
CA ARG A 469 -25.52 51.08 45.92
C ARG A 469 -25.72 50.65 47.38
N ARG A 470 -24.82 49.82 47.93
CA ARG A 470 -24.84 49.40 49.35
C ARG A 470 -24.32 50.46 50.34
N ARG A 471 -23.63 51.50 49.87
CA ARG A 471 -23.15 52.61 50.73
C ARG A 471 -24.15 53.76 50.88
N GLN A 472 -25.23 53.76 50.09
CA GLN A 472 -26.25 54.82 50.09
C GLN A 472 -27.56 54.41 50.80
N SER A 473 -27.64 53.18 51.31
CA SER A 473 -28.68 52.66 52.21
C SER A 473 -28.10 52.54 53.60
#